data_AF-A0A0V0RN96-F1
#
_entry.id   AF-A0A0V0RN96-F1
#
_cell.length_a   1.000
_cell.length_b   1.000
_cell.length_c   1.000
_cell.angle_alpha   90.00
_cell.angle_beta   90.00
_cell.angle_gamma   90.00
#
_symmetry.space_group_name_H-M   'P 1'
#
loop_
_entity.id
_entity.type
_entity.pdbx_description
1 polymer ?
#
loop_
_entity_poly.entity_id
_entity_poly.type
_entity_poly.pdbx_seq_one_letter_code
_entity_poly.pdbx_strand_id
1 'polypeptide(L)'
;MIMIIIIMLTLISRVKLFWKKQTEPKKSVFLRSGCTNWPAGSLSFLYACVYTPMYSIHVHSNLLLLCLGCLFLLFSFRIFCVWLGMDNNLPQEVEEFKFEDWTFTFTSGQSILSSACTCGSGTADGDRGDQQRCAYCRFSTALKYPNRPDMVFHKNSLRVMHRGGASVHFDALAALDQVGEDAPESSCHVAASDVWRQARAMSAYLSNVLRTHDWTYSSMFVGDLVGFQVIATEEPLDLDRLRQPEPILFYAHIPLYEDELADHGCSKMELKIRCMPSGFLILLSHYLRVDGVLIRLLETRYRHLYGRTYVLRERTLKRSNFDQLTSSQLRMVMNPEQLSANLPPISVISERLQF
;
A
#
# COMPACT_ATOMS: atom_id res chain seq x y z
N MET A 1 16.93 30.22 -32.49
CA MET A 1 17.42 30.89 -31.26
C MET A 1 16.62 32.11 -30.84
N ILE A 2 16.24 33.03 -31.75
CA ILE A 2 15.51 34.27 -31.39
C ILE A 2 14.09 33.99 -30.82
N MET A 3 13.39 32.98 -31.33
CA MET A 3 12.04 32.61 -30.86
C MET A 3 12.00 32.10 -29.41
N ILE A 4 13.04 31.40 -28.97
CA ILE A 4 13.15 30.84 -27.61
C ILE A 4 13.42 31.94 -26.58
N ILE A 5 14.20 32.96 -26.97
CA ILE A 5 14.49 34.13 -26.13
C ILE A 5 13.22 34.96 -25.90
N ILE A 6 12.37 35.12 -26.92
CA ILE A 6 11.09 35.84 -26.81
C ILE A 6 10.14 35.10 -25.85
N ILE A 7 10.03 33.77 -25.96
CA ILE A 7 9.20 32.95 -25.07
C ILE A 7 9.70 33.04 -23.62
N MET A 8 11.01 32.94 -23.39
CA MET A 8 11.61 33.07 -22.05
C MET A 8 11.37 34.46 -21.45
N LEU A 9 11.50 35.54 -22.22
CA LEU A 9 11.25 36.90 -21.75
C LEU A 9 9.76 37.12 -21.41
N THR A 10 8.84 36.53 -22.18
CA THR A 10 7.40 36.57 -21.85
C THR A 10 7.04 35.77 -20.59
N LEU A 11 7.70 34.65 -20.33
CA LEU A 11 7.53 33.88 -19.09
C LEU A 11 8.06 34.63 -17.87
N ILE A 12 9.24 35.24 -17.97
CA ILE A 12 9.84 36.03 -16.87
C ILE A 12 8.98 37.26 -16.52
N SER A 13 8.39 37.91 -17.54
CA SER A 13 7.43 38.99 -17.36
C SER A 13 6.18 38.54 -16.58
N ARG A 14 5.60 37.39 -16.93
CA ARG A 14 4.41 36.85 -16.27
C ARG A 14 4.67 36.39 -14.83
N VAL A 15 5.85 35.81 -14.56
CA VAL A 15 6.25 35.42 -13.20
C VAL A 15 6.47 36.64 -12.30
N LYS A 16 7.09 37.72 -12.81
CA LYS A 16 7.23 38.98 -12.07
C LYS A 16 5.88 39.65 -11.75
N LEU A 17 4.91 39.56 -12.66
CA LEU A 17 3.56 40.09 -12.41
C LEU A 17 2.81 39.27 -11.37
N PHE A 18 2.98 37.95 -11.38
CA PHE A 18 2.36 37.03 -10.42
C PHE A 18 2.86 37.27 -9.00
N TRP A 19 4.18 37.42 -8.82
CA TRP A 19 4.78 37.71 -7.51
C TRP A 19 4.44 39.11 -6.98
N LYS A 20 4.31 40.12 -7.86
CA LYS A 20 3.86 41.46 -7.44
C LYS A 20 2.41 41.48 -6.94
N LYS A 21 1.58 40.52 -7.37
CA LYS A 21 0.17 40.38 -6.96
C LYS A 21 0.00 39.63 -5.62
N GLN A 22 1.03 38.93 -5.14
CA GLN A 22 1.01 38.24 -3.85
C GLN A 22 1.54 39.08 -2.67
N THR A 23 2.20 40.22 -2.94
CA THR A 23 2.84 41.07 -1.92
C THR A 23 2.08 42.37 -1.61
N GLU A 24 0.77 42.45 -1.88
CA GLU A 24 -0.05 43.55 -1.36
C GLU A 24 -0.65 43.18 0.00
N PRO A 25 -0.41 43.96 1.07
CA PRO A 25 -1.02 43.72 2.37
C PRO A 25 -2.51 44.07 2.32
N LYS A 26 -3.38 43.07 2.51
CA LYS A 26 -4.81 43.29 2.75
C LYS A 26 -5.00 44.06 4.06
N LYS A 27 -5.59 45.25 3.97
CA LYS A 27 -6.08 46.02 5.13
C LYS A 27 -7.15 45.21 5.87
N SER A 28 -6.88 44.83 7.12
CA SER A 28 -7.86 44.27 8.05
C SER A 28 -8.73 45.37 8.65
N VAL A 29 -10.06 45.22 8.55
CA VAL A 29 -11.03 45.98 9.33
C VAL A 29 -11.05 45.42 10.75
N PHE A 30 -10.88 46.34 11.71
CA PHE A 30 -10.84 46.15 13.16
C PHE A 30 -12.26 45.97 13.72
N LEU A 31 -12.47 44.99 14.63
CA LEU A 31 -13.48 45.08 15.68
C LEU A 31 -12.92 44.46 16.97
N ARG A 32 -13.14 45.17 18.08
CA ARG A 32 -12.45 45.11 19.38
C ARG A 32 -12.99 44.03 20.32
N SER A 33 -12.08 43.47 21.12
CA SER A 33 -12.07 43.33 22.61
C SER A 33 -11.10 42.19 22.97
N GLY A 34 -10.27 42.17 24.02
CA GLY A 34 -9.89 43.06 25.12
C GLY A 34 -8.89 42.28 26.02
N CYS A 35 -8.05 43.00 26.78
CA CYS A 35 -7.20 42.54 27.91
C CYS A 35 -5.94 41.69 27.59
N THR A 36 -4.72 42.24 27.58
CA THR A 36 -3.79 42.65 28.68
C THR A 36 -2.88 41.52 29.20
N ASN A 37 -1.59 41.53 28.85
CA ASN A 37 -0.44 41.75 29.74
C ASN A 37 0.93 41.48 29.07
N TRP A 38 1.90 42.36 29.37
CA TRP A 38 3.31 42.52 28.94
C TRP A 38 4.27 41.42 29.51
N PRO A 39 5.64 41.47 29.37
CA PRO A 39 6.60 42.29 28.56
C PRO A 39 7.57 41.42 27.68
N ALA A 40 8.14 41.90 26.56
CA ALA A 40 9.34 42.75 26.35
C ALA A 40 10.73 42.07 26.53
N GLY A 41 11.56 42.15 25.47
CA GLY A 41 12.98 41.77 25.43
C GLY A 41 13.39 41.32 24.01
N SER A 42 13.65 42.22 23.06
CA SER A 42 14.95 42.86 22.75
C SER A 42 15.64 42.21 21.53
N LEU A 43 15.71 42.93 20.40
CA LEU A 43 16.98 43.30 19.74
C LEU A 43 16.73 44.07 18.44
N SER A 44 17.39 45.22 18.38
CA SER A 44 17.35 46.25 17.36
C SER A 44 18.70 46.28 16.63
N PHE A 45 18.71 46.91 15.46
CA PHE A 45 19.88 47.47 14.75
C PHE A 45 20.78 46.45 14.01
N LEU A 46 21.39 46.74 12.85
CA LEU A 46 21.66 47.99 12.13
C LEU A 46 21.92 47.68 10.64
N TYR A 47 21.47 48.58 9.77
CA TYR A 47 21.96 48.79 8.41
C TYR A 47 23.39 49.39 8.46
N ALA A 48 24.32 48.91 7.64
CA ALA A 48 25.47 49.71 7.21
C ALA A 48 26.00 49.25 5.85
N CYS A 49 26.12 50.23 4.96
CA CYS A 49 26.61 50.17 3.60
C CYS A 49 28.14 50.38 3.59
N VAL A 50 28.90 49.61 2.81
CA VAL A 50 30.26 49.99 2.41
C VAL A 50 30.42 49.71 0.92
N TYR A 51 30.88 50.74 0.21
CA TYR A 51 31.03 50.82 -1.23
C TYR A 51 32.52 50.76 -1.60
N THR A 52 32.78 50.31 -2.85
CA THR A 52 34.00 50.43 -3.69
C THR A 52 35.06 49.31 -3.62
N PRO A 53 35.88 49.11 -4.66
CA PRO A 53 35.52 48.44 -5.93
C PRO A 53 36.55 47.35 -6.31
N MET A 54 36.19 46.36 -7.14
CA MET A 54 37.20 45.44 -7.68
C MET A 54 37.05 45.17 -9.17
N TYR A 55 38.17 45.42 -9.85
CA TYR A 55 38.44 45.27 -11.27
C TYR A 55 38.24 43.84 -11.79
N SER A 56 37.68 43.78 -13.01
CA SER A 56 38.06 42.91 -14.13
C SER A 56 38.58 41.49 -13.83
N ILE A 57 37.69 40.49 -13.92
CA ILE A 57 38.03 39.15 -14.41
C ILE A 57 36.89 38.70 -15.35
N HIS A 58 37.01 39.11 -16.61
CA HIS A 58 36.26 38.49 -17.69
C HIS A 58 36.94 37.15 -18.04
N VAL A 59 36.16 36.19 -18.54
CA VAL A 59 36.57 34.83 -18.94
C VAL A 59 36.68 33.81 -17.80
N HIS A 60 35.56 33.41 -17.20
CA HIS A 60 35.29 32.03 -16.67
C HIS A 60 33.80 31.82 -16.29
N SER A 61 32.87 32.49 -16.98
CA SER A 61 31.42 32.45 -16.64
C SER A 61 30.59 31.52 -17.55
N ASN A 62 31.04 31.27 -18.79
CA ASN A 62 30.22 30.53 -19.76
C ASN A 62 30.23 29.01 -19.57
N LEU A 63 31.26 28.42 -18.95
CA LEU A 63 31.33 26.97 -18.74
C LEU A 63 30.47 26.52 -17.54
N LEU A 64 30.37 27.34 -16.49
CA LEU A 64 29.56 27.04 -15.31
C LEU A 64 28.05 27.14 -15.60
N LEU A 65 27.64 28.12 -16.43
CA LEU A 65 26.24 28.26 -16.85
C LEU A 65 25.77 27.13 -17.78
N LEU A 66 26.67 26.60 -18.63
CA LEU A 66 26.36 25.44 -19.48
C LEU A 66 26.19 24.16 -18.66
N CYS A 67 27.00 23.94 -17.62
CA CYS A 67 26.85 22.79 -16.72
C CYS A 67 25.59 22.88 -15.85
N LEU A 68 25.26 24.06 -15.32
CA LEU A 68 24.02 24.26 -14.54
C LEU A 68 22.76 24.16 -15.42
N GLY A 69 22.81 24.63 -16.67
CA GLY A 69 21.73 24.48 -17.65
C GLY A 69 21.50 23.04 -18.09
N CYS A 70 22.57 22.25 -18.29
CA CYS A 70 22.47 20.82 -18.57
C CYS A 70 21.93 20.02 -17.36
N LEU A 71 22.34 20.36 -16.13
CA LEU A 71 21.77 19.73 -14.94
C LEU A 71 20.28 20.04 -14.78
N PHE A 72 19.85 21.28 -15.04
CA PHE A 72 18.44 21.66 -14.96
C PHE A 72 17.60 20.99 -16.05
N LEU A 73 18.13 20.81 -17.26
CA LEU A 73 17.48 20.05 -18.33
C LEU A 73 17.39 18.56 -18.01
N LEU A 74 18.41 17.94 -17.40
CA LEU A 74 18.37 16.54 -16.96
C LEU A 74 17.40 16.32 -15.78
N PHE A 75 17.34 17.27 -14.84
CA PHE A 75 16.38 17.25 -13.73
C PHE A 75 14.94 17.46 -14.23
N SER A 76 14.76 18.38 -15.19
CA SER A 76 13.45 18.60 -15.83
C SER A 76 13.05 17.41 -16.69
N PHE A 77 13.97 16.73 -17.38
CA PHE A 77 13.65 15.53 -18.17
C PHE A 77 13.22 14.36 -17.29
N ARG A 78 13.87 14.14 -16.13
CA ARG A 78 13.43 13.11 -15.18
C ARG A 78 12.03 13.41 -14.63
N ILE A 79 11.76 14.65 -14.27
CA ILE A 79 10.43 15.07 -13.78
C ILE A 79 9.39 14.99 -14.92
N PHE A 80 9.78 15.29 -16.16
CA PHE A 80 8.91 15.24 -17.34
C PHE A 80 8.62 13.80 -17.81
N CYS A 81 9.58 12.87 -17.69
CA CYS A 81 9.36 11.44 -17.94
C CYS A 81 8.43 10.79 -16.90
N VAL A 82 8.52 11.22 -15.63
CA VAL A 82 7.57 10.81 -14.58
C VAL A 82 6.14 11.31 -14.90
N TRP A 83 6.00 12.46 -15.55
CA TRP A 83 4.69 13.01 -15.93
C TRP A 83 4.11 12.41 -17.23
N LEU A 84 4.94 11.81 -18.09
CA LEU A 84 4.53 11.21 -19.37
C LEU A 84 4.35 9.68 -19.34
N GLY A 85 4.42 9.02 -18.18
CA GLY A 85 3.99 7.63 -18.04
C GLY A 85 4.79 6.62 -18.89
N MET A 86 6.13 6.66 -18.85
CA MET A 86 6.97 5.79 -19.67
C MET A 86 8.00 4.91 -18.95
N ASP A 87 8.03 4.82 -17.62
CA ASP A 87 8.92 3.85 -16.94
C ASP A 87 8.18 2.99 -15.90
N ASN A 88 7.84 1.76 -16.29
CA ASN A 88 7.39 0.70 -15.35
C ASN A 88 8.51 0.20 -14.41
N ASN A 89 9.73 0.74 -14.55
CA ASN A 89 10.91 0.43 -13.75
C ASN A 89 11.15 1.47 -12.65
N LEU A 90 10.08 1.92 -11.98
CA LEU A 90 10.26 2.60 -10.70
C LEU A 90 11.04 1.68 -9.75
N PRO A 91 12.08 2.23 -9.07
CA PRO A 91 12.95 1.45 -8.20
C PRO A 91 12.13 0.82 -7.08
N GLN A 92 12.50 -0.41 -6.75
CA GLN A 92 11.92 -1.16 -5.65
C GLN A 92 12.73 -0.85 -4.39
N GLU A 93 12.04 -0.46 -3.32
CA GLU A 93 12.68 -0.26 -2.02
C GLU A 93 12.70 -1.60 -1.30
N VAL A 94 13.91 -2.08 -1.03
CA VAL A 94 14.13 -3.33 -0.29
C VAL A 94 14.77 -2.96 1.04
N GLU A 95 14.09 -3.30 2.13
CA GLU A 95 14.57 -3.12 3.48
C GLU A 95 14.79 -4.50 4.11
N GLU A 96 15.93 -4.67 4.77
CA GLU A 96 16.29 -5.92 5.43
C GLU A 96 16.54 -5.66 6.91
N PHE A 97 15.77 -6.34 7.75
CA PHE A 97 15.92 -6.30 9.20
C PHE A 97 16.36 -7.67 9.70
N LYS A 98 17.41 -7.71 10.52
CA LYS A 98 17.92 -8.95 11.13
C LYS A 98 17.84 -8.85 12.63
N PHE A 99 17.29 -9.88 13.25
CA PHE A 99 17.22 -9.97 14.71
C PHE A 99 17.19 -11.45 15.12
N GLU A 100 18.05 -11.81 16.08
CA GLU A 100 18.30 -13.21 16.45
C GLU A 100 18.59 -14.07 15.21
N ASP A 101 18.02 -15.27 15.11
CA ASP A 101 18.15 -16.18 13.97
C ASP A 101 17.21 -15.86 12.79
N TRP A 102 16.58 -14.68 12.78
CA TRP A 102 15.57 -14.31 11.78
C TRP A 102 16.00 -13.13 10.90
N THR A 103 15.75 -13.27 9.60
CA THR A 103 15.90 -12.21 8.59
C THR A 103 14.52 -11.89 8.01
N PHE A 104 14.17 -10.61 8.05
CA PHE A 104 12.95 -10.05 7.52
C PHE A 104 13.32 -9.19 6.31
N THR A 105 12.88 -9.59 5.13
CA THR A 105 13.10 -8.84 3.89
C THR A 105 11.76 -8.27 3.45
N PHE A 106 11.65 -6.96 3.54
CA PHE A 106 10.51 -6.19 3.06
C PHE A 106 10.83 -5.65 1.67
N THR A 107 9.84 -5.72 0.80
CA THR A 107 9.88 -5.12 -0.52
C THR A 107 8.66 -4.23 -0.73
N SER A 108 8.91 -2.97 -1.10
CA SER A 108 7.87 -2.01 -1.49
C SER A 108 8.04 -1.56 -2.94
N GLY A 109 6.94 -1.61 -3.70
CA GLY A 109 6.82 -0.96 -4.98
C GLY A 109 6.21 0.42 -4.84
N GLN A 110 6.71 1.39 -5.62
CA GLN A 110 6.15 2.75 -5.68
C GLN A 110 4.87 2.85 -6.54
N SER A 111 4.40 1.74 -7.14
CA SER A 111 3.27 1.74 -8.07
C SER A 111 2.41 0.48 -7.95
N ILE A 112 1.12 0.63 -8.26
CA ILE A 112 0.22 -0.49 -8.55
C ILE A 112 0.51 -1.09 -9.93
N LEU A 113 -0.02 -2.29 -10.18
CA LEU A 113 0.07 -2.99 -11.45
C LEU A 113 -0.56 -2.15 -12.57
N SER A 114 0.17 -1.96 -13.67
CA SER A 114 -0.36 -1.28 -14.85
C SER A 114 -1.53 -2.06 -15.45
N SER A 115 -2.55 -1.36 -15.93
CA SER A 115 -3.70 -1.94 -16.62
C SER A 115 -3.39 -2.41 -18.05
N ALA A 116 -2.20 -2.08 -18.57
CA ALA A 116 -1.78 -2.39 -19.93
C ALA A 116 -0.51 -3.22 -19.98
N CYS A 117 -0.47 -4.14 -20.94
CA CYS A 117 0.74 -4.88 -21.28
C CYS A 117 1.77 -3.96 -21.97
N THR A 118 3.03 -4.05 -21.56
CA THR A 118 4.15 -3.34 -22.21
C THR A 118 5.02 -4.21 -23.11
N CYS A 119 4.65 -5.47 -23.39
CA CYS A 119 5.52 -6.40 -24.11
C CYS A 119 5.70 -6.10 -25.61
N GLY A 120 5.07 -5.06 -26.16
CA GLY A 120 5.04 -4.81 -27.61
C GLY A 120 4.17 -5.86 -28.33
N SER A 121 3.47 -5.42 -29.36
CA SER A 121 2.52 -6.18 -30.18
C SER A 121 2.71 -7.71 -30.27
N GLY A 122 1.69 -8.46 -29.83
CA GLY A 122 1.13 -9.53 -30.66
C GLY A 122 1.71 -10.95 -30.57
N THR A 123 2.49 -11.31 -29.56
CA THR A 123 2.73 -12.73 -29.25
C THR A 123 2.27 -13.05 -27.84
N ALA A 124 0.95 -13.14 -27.68
CA ALA A 124 0.43 -14.28 -26.91
C ALA A 124 0.88 -15.52 -27.71
N ASP A 125 1.44 -16.51 -27.03
CA ASP A 125 2.10 -17.70 -27.58
C ASP A 125 3.53 -17.52 -28.10
N GLY A 126 4.45 -18.16 -27.38
CA GLY A 126 5.86 -18.30 -27.75
C GLY A 126 6.78 -18.26 -26.54
N ASP A 127 6.72 -19.30 -25.71
CA ASP A 127 7.86 -19.87 -24.96
C ASP A 127 8.92 -18.90 -24.40
N ARG A 128 8.48 -17.81 -23.75
CA ARG A 128 9.35 -16.97 -22.92
C ARG A 128 9.15 -17.39 -21.48
N GLY A 129 10.23 -17.79 -20.82
CA GLY A 129 10.24 -18.13 -19.41
C GLY A 129 9.62 -17.01 -18.55
N ASP A 130 9.04 -17.38 -17.41
CA ASP A 130 8.21 -16.49 -16.60
C ASP A 130 8.92 -15.17 -16.20
N GLN A 131 10.25 -15.19 -16.04
CA GLN A 131 11.04 -13.98 -15.74
C GLN A 131 11.17 -12.96 -16.88
N GLN A 132 10.83 -13.31 -18.13
CA GLN A 132 10.89 -12.40 -19.28
C GLN A 132 9.57 -11.68 -19.59
N ARG A 133 8.48 -12.01 -18.88
CA ARG A 133 7.17 -11.38 -19.07
C ARG A 133 7.10 -10.07 -18.26
N CYS A 134 6.39 -9.08 -18.80
CA CYS A 134 6.03 -7.92 -18.00
C CYS A 134 5.06 -8.31 -16.87
N ALA A 135 4.97 -7.48 -15.83
CA ALA A 135 4.11 -7.76 -14.67
C ALA A 135 2.64 -8.03 -15.08
N TYR A 136 2.09 -7.24 -16.02
CA TYR A 136 0.73 -7.46 -16.52
C TYR A 136 0.55 -8.88 -17.10
N CYS A 137 1.45 -9.31 -17.97
CA CYS A 137 1.38 -10.66 -18.57
C CYS A 137 1.53 -11.74 -17.51
N ARG A 138 2.44 -11.58 -16.55
CA ARG A 138 2.63 -12.54 -15.46
C ARG A 138 1.32 -12.77 -14.69
N PHE A 139 0.65 -11.70 -14.28
CA PHE A 139 -0.65 -11.79 -13.60
C PHE A 139 -1.75 -12.35 -14.54
N SER A 140 -1.76 -11.96 -15.81
CA SER A 140 -2.76 -12.44 -16.78
C SER A 140 -2.66 -13.94 -17.06
N THR A 141 -1.44 -14.48 -17.06
CA THR A 141 -1.20 -15.89 -17.34
C THR A 141 -1.35 -16.77 -16.10
N ALA A 142 -1.02 -16.24 -14.93
CA ALA A 142 -1.13 -16.98 -13.67
C ALA A 142 -2.59 -17.07 -13.17
N LEU A 143 -3.35 -15.98 -13.25
CA LEU A 143 -4.70 -15.94 -12.68
C LEU A 143 -5.72 -16.64 -13.57
N LYS A 144 -6.59 -17.46 -12.95
CA LYS A 144 -7.62 -18.26 -13.63
C LYS A 144 -8.82 -17.44 -14.12
N TYR A 145 -8.86 -16.13 -13.82
CA TYR A 145 -10.00 -15.25 -14.01
C TYR A 145 -9.59 -13.93 -14.70
N PRO A 146 -10.50 -13.29 -15.45
CA PRO A 146 -10.13 -12.20 -16.37
C PRO A 146 -9.88 -10.85 -15.67
N ASN A 147 -10.61 -10.57 -14.61
CA ASN A 147 -10.60 -9.27 -13.92
C ASN A 147 -9.65 -9.30 -12.74
N ARG A 148 -8.90 -8.23 -12.51
CA ARG A 148 -8.00 -8.12 -11.36
C ARG A 148 -8.53 -7.03 -10.43
N PRO A 149 -8.12 -7.02 -9.15
CA PRO A 149 -8.40 -5.91 -8.27
C PRO A 149 -7.98 -4.57 -8.88
N ASP A 150 -8.72 -3.50 -8.59
CA ASP A 150 -8.40 -2.14 -9.04
C ASP A 150 -6.96 -1.72 -8.66
N MET A 151 -6.52 -2.08 -7.46
CA MET A 151 -5.19 -1.79 -6.94
C MET A 151 -4.47 -3.08 -6.60
N VAL A 152 -3.51 -3.48 -7.43
CA VAL A 152 -2.62 -4.63 -7.13
C VAL A 152 -1.20 -4.14 -6.91
N PHE A 153 -0.67 -4.30 -5.70
CA PHE A 153 0.69 -3.91 -5.35
C PHE A 153 1.68 -5.02 -5.71
N HIS A 154 1.86 -5.24 -7.02
CA HIS A 154 2.50 -6.45 -7.55
C HIS A 154 3.99 -6.65 -7.19
N LYS A 155 4.67 -5.59 -6.72
CA LYS A 155 6.06 -5.66 -6.23
C LYS A 155 6.12 -5.85 -4.72
N ASN A 156 5.03 -5.57 -4.00
CA ASN A 156 5.02 -5.66 -2.55
C ASN A 156 5.17 -7.11 -2.11
N SER A 157 6.11 -7.34 -1.20
CA SER A 157 6.26 -8.65 -0.59
C SER A 157 6.93 -8.59 0.77
N LEU A 158 6.70 -9.64 1.56
CA LEU A 158 7.43 -9.92 2.78
C LEU A 158 8.04 -11.31 2.67
N ARG A 159 9.31 -11.45 3.05
CA ARG A 159 9.94 -12.73 3.28
C ARG A 159 10.48 -12.76 4.70
N VAL A 160 10.11 -13.79 5.46
CA VAL A 160 10.62 -14.04 6.80
C VAL A 160 11.34 -15.37 6.78
N MET A 161 12.64 -15.35 7.09
CA MET A 161 13.52 -16.51 6.94
C MET A 161 14.28 -16.76 8.23
N HIS A 162 14.22 -18.00 8.70
CA HIS A 162 15.04 -18.50 9.79
C HIS A 162 16.42 -18.91 9.27
N ARG A 163 17.45 -18.81 10.11
CA ARG A 163 18.82 -19.26 9.81
C ARG A 163 18.90 -20.72 9.36
N GLY A 164 18.00 -21.57 9.84
CA GLY A 164 17.88 -22.98 9.46
C GLY A 164 17.32 -23.23 8.05
N GLY A 165 16.91 -22.18 7.33
CA GLY A 165 16.41 -22.24 5.95
C GLY A 165 14.89 -22.27 5.83
N ALA A 166 14.15 -22.48 6.93
CA ALA A 166 12.70 -22.34 6.92
C ALA A 166 12.30 -20.89 6.64
N SER A 167 11.33 -20.68 5.76
CA SER A 167 10.87 -19.34 5.39
C SER A 167 9.40 -19.29 5.01
N VAL A 168 8.80 -18.13 5.21
CA VAL A 168 7.46 -17.80 4.73
C VAL A 168 7.53 -16.58 3.82
N HIS A 169 6.84 -16.65 2.69
CA HIS A 169 6.75 -15.56 1.71
C HIS A 169 5.31 -15.12 1.51
N PHE A 170 5.11 -13.81 1.37
CA PHE A 170 3.81 -13.21 1.07
C PHE A 170 3.97 -12.29 -0.13
N ASP A 171 3.17 -12.50 -1.16
CA ASP A 171 3.04 -11.61 -2.29
C ASP A 171 1.60 -11.59 -2.83
N ALA A 172 1.29 -10.58 -3.64
CA ALA A 172 -0.06 -10.41 -4.17
C ALA A 172 -0.46 -11.46 -5.22
N LEU A 173 0.50 -12.04 -5.95
CA LEU A 173 0.21 -12.99 -7.02
C LEU A 173 -0.22 -14.34 -6.44
N ALA A 174 0.54 -14.87 -5.49
CA ALA A 174 0.22 -16.11 -4.77
C ALA A 174 -1.11 -15.97 -4.01
N ALA A 175 -1.36 -14.80 -3.42
CA ALA A 175 -2.63 -14.51 -2.77
C ALA A 175 -3.81 -14.55 -3.75
N LEU A 176 -3.67 -13.91 -4.92
CA LEU A 176 -4.73 -13.84 -5.93
C LEU A 176 -4.94 -15.18 -6.66
N ASP A 177 -3.91 -16.01 -6.82
CA ASP A 177 -4.04 -17.33 -7.45
C ASP A 177 -4.95 -18.29 -6.66
N GLN A 178 -5.03 -18.11 -5.33
CA GLN A 178 -5.89 -18.89 -4.44
C GLN A 178 -7.33 -18.34 -4.32
N VAL A 179 -7.69 -17.30 -5.09
CA VAL A 179 -9.06 -16.78 -5.10
C VAL A 179 -10.02 -17.85 -5.63
N GLY A 180 -11.07 -18.11 -4.86
CA GLY A 180 -12.13 -19.06 -5.23
C GLY A 180 -11.79 -20.55 -5.01
N GLU A 181 -10.62 -20.90 -4.45
CA GLU A 181 -10.30 -22.31 -4.13
C GLU A 181 -11.22 -22.88 -3.04
N ASP A 182 -11.63 -22.03 -2.09
CA ASP A 182 -12.71 -22.32 -1.16
C ASP A 182 -13.98 -21.61 -1.60
N ALA A 183 -14.50 -21.97 -2.77
CA ALA A 183 -15.93 -21.85 -3.02
C ALA A 183 -16.65 -23.15 -2.63
N PRO A 184 -16.73 -23.55 -1.34
CA PRO A 184 -17.92 -24.27 -0.95
C PRO A 184 -19.06 -23.32 -1.24
N GLU A 185 -20.21 -23.84 -1.60
CA GLU A 185 -21.47 -23.16 -1.93
C GLU A 185 -21.90 -22.03 -0.95
N SER A 186 -21.16 -21.76 0.13
CA SER A 186 -21.32 -20.68 1.09
C SER A 186 -20.54 -19.36 0.81
N SER A 187 -19.62 -19.32 -0.17
CA SER A 187 -19.00 -18.07 -0.64
C SER A 187 -19.97 -17.35 -1.58
N CYS A 188 -20.78 -16.45 -1.01
CA CYS A 188 -21.81 -15.69 -1.72
C CYS A 188 -22.90 -16.51 -2.44
N HIS A 189 -23.56 -17.46 -1.76
CA HIS A 189 -25.02 -17.58 -1.95
C HIS A 189 -25.72 -16.30 -1.41
N VAL A 190 -25.37 -15.14 -1.97
CA VAL A 190 -26.22 -13.94 -1.98
C VAL A 190 -27.16 -14.04 -3.19
N ALA A 191 -27.60 -15.26 -3.52
CA ALA A 191 -28.58 -15.48 -4.58
C ALA A 191 -29.97 -14.91 -4.22
N ALA A 192 -30.21 -14.54 -2.96
CA ALA A 192 -31.54 -14.23 -2.44
C ALA A 192 -31.62 -13.03 -1.48
N SER A 193 -30.78 -11.99 -1.61
CA SER A 193 -31.15 -10.69 -1.02
C SER A 193 -31.77 -9.78 -2.08
N ASP A 194 -32.82 -9.04 -1.73
CA ASP A 194 -33.52 -8.14 -2.66
C ASP A 194 -32.61 -7.01 -3.17
N VAL A 195 -31.63 -6.59 -2.35
CA VAL A 195 -30.54 -5.68 -2.73
C VAL A 195 -29.72 -6.26 -3.88
N TRP A 196 -29.54 -7.58 -3.92
CA TRP A 196 -28.79 -8.30 -4.95
C TRP A 196 -29.55 -8.48 -6.27
N ARG A 197 -30.89 -8.50 -6.26
CA ARG A 197 -31.68 -8.41 -7.49
C ARG A 197 -31.61 -7.01 -8.09
N GLN A 198 -31.57 -5.99 -7.24
CA GLN A 198 -31.41 -4.60 -7.65
C GLN A 198 -30.00 -4.31 -8.21
N ALA A 199 -28.93 -4.78 -7.56
CA ALA A 199 -27.56 -4.65 -8.10
C ALA A 199 -27.39 -5.37 -9.45
N ARG A 200 -27.99 -6.56 -9.61
CA ARG A 200 -28.07 -7.29 -10.90
C ARG A 200 -28.86 -6.53 -11.98
N ALA A 201 -29.84 -5.73 -11.59
CA ALA A 201 -30.64 -4.91 -12.50
C ALA A 201 -29.96 -3.58 -12.85
N MET A 202 -29.05 -3.09 -12.00
CA MET A 202 -28.38 -1.79 -12.15
C MET A 202 -27.20 -1.81 -13.14
N SER A 203 -26.54 -2.95 -13.39
CA SER A 203 -25.58 -3.04 -14.49
C SER A 203 -25.50 -4.44 -15.15
N ALA A 204 -25.51 -4.46 -16.48
CA ALA A 204 -25.26 -5.67 -17.28
C ALA A 204 -23.80 -6.18 -17.13
N TYR A 205 -22.91 -5.34 -16.62
CA TYR A 205 -21.51 -5.69 -16.34
C TYR A 205 -21.40 -6.60 -15.09
N LEU A 206 -22.03 -6.22 -13.96
CA LEU A 206 -22.06 -7.06 -12.77
C LEU A 206 -22.69 -8.43 -13.09
N SER A 207 -23.80 -8.48 -13.83
CA SER A 207 -24.47 -9.76 -14.12
C SER A 207 -23.61 -10.79 -14.87
N ASN A 208 -22.67 -10.34 -15.72
CA ASN A 208 -21.73 -11.22 -16.44
C ASN A 208 -20.50 -11.61 -15.59
N VAL A 209 -19.95 -10.66 -14.81
CA VAL A 209 -18.79 -10.92 -13.93
C VAL A 209 -19.14 -11.93 -12.83
N LEU A 210 -20.36 -11.84 -12.27
CA LEU A 210 -20.86 -12.71 -11.21
C LEU A 210 -21.11 -14.17 -11.63
N ARG A 211 -21.20 -14.45 -12.94
CA ARG A 211 -21.62 -15.77 -13.46
C ARG A 211 -20.52 -16.82 -13.48
N THR A 212 -19.25 -16.42 -13.33
CA THR A 212 -18.12 -17.29 -13.66
C THR A 212 -17.00 -17.30 -12.62
N HIS A 213 -16.85 -16.26 -11.79
CA HIS A 213 -15.70 -16.13 -10.88
C HIS A 213 -16.05 -15.37 -9.59
N ASP A 214 -15.24 -15.56 -8.54
CA ASP A 214 -15.34 -14.79 -7.29
C ASP A 214 -14.80 -13.37 -7.50
N TRP A 215 -15.71 -12.45 -7.76
CA TRP A 215 -15.47 -11.00 -7.88
C TRP A 215 -15.11 -10.31 -6.56
N THR A 216 -15.22 -11.01 -5.42
CA THR A 216 -14.85 -10.46 -4.12
C THR A 216 -13.37 -10.62 -3.82
N TYR A 217 -12.62 -11.32 -4.69
CA TYR A 217 -11.20 -11.62 -4.51
C TYR A 217 -10.89 -12.24 -3.14
N SER A 218 -11.82 -13.05 -2.60
CA SER A 218 -11.61 -13.72 -1.32
C SER A 218 -10.56 -14.81 -1.48
N SER A 219 -9.49 -14.69 -0.72
CA SER A 219 -8.39 -15.65 -0.74
C SER A 219 -8.13 -16.23 0.65
N MET A 220 -7.87 -17.53 0.70
CA MET A 220 -7.49 -18.27 1.91
C MET A 220 -5.98 -18.40 2.07
N PHE A 221 -5.24 -17.62 1.28
CA PHE A 221 -3.79 -17.51 1.32
C PHE A 221 -3.29 -17.29 2.73
N VAL A 222 -2.34 -18.13 3.12
CA VAL A 222 -1.69 -18.08 4.42
C VAL A 222 -0.22 -17.68 4.32
N GLY A 223 0.32 -17.50 3.12
CA GLY A 223 1.77 -17.39 2.89
C GLY A 223 2.37 -18.70 2.38
N ASP A 224 3.36 -18.58 1.50
CA ASP A 224 4.09 -19.70 0.93
C ASP A 224 5.16 -20.17 1.91
N LEU A 225 4.96 -21.35 2.47
CA LEU A 225 5.87 -21.96 3.43
C LEU A 225 6.92 -22.81 2.72
N VAL A 226 8.18 -22.66 3.14
CA VAL A 226 9.30 -23.52 2.74
C VAL A 226 10.03 -23.97 3.99
N GLY A 227 10.32 -25.26 4.11
CA GLY A 227 11.13 -25.81 5.20
C GLY A 227 10.45 -25.87 6.58
N PHE A 228 9.14 -25.58 6.67
CA PHE A 228 8.36 -25.78 7.90
C PHE A 228 7.61 -27.12 7.89
N GLN A 229 7.58 -27.80 9.03
CA GLN A 229 6.64 -28.88 9.29
C GLN A 229 5.39 -28.31 9.99
N VAL A 230 4.23 -28.43 9.35
CA VAL A 230 2.94 -27.94 9.86
C VAL A 230 2.29 -29.02 10.72
N ILE A 231 2.00 -28.70 11.99
CA ILE A 231 1.41 -29.63 12.97
C ILE A 231 0.21 -28.95 13.61
N ALA A 232 -0.97 -29.56 13.57
CA ALA A 232 -2.16 -29.05 14.25
C ALA A 232 -1.92 -28.96 15.77
N THR A 233 -2.42 -27.90 16.41
CA THR A 233 -2.28 -27.69 17.85
C THR A 233 -3.53 -27.09 18.46
N GLU A 234 -3.75 -27.35 19.74
CA GLU A 234 -4.77 -26.68 20.55
C GLU A 234 -4.19 -25.51 21.36
N GLU A 235 -2.88 -25.25 21.27
CA GLU A 235 -2.24 -24.10 21.92
C GLU A 235 -2.82 -22.79 21.36
N PRO A 236 -3.50 -21.97 22.18
CA PRO A 236 -4.08 -20.72 21.72
C PRO A 236 -2.99 -19.66 21.54
N LEU A 237 -3.26 -18.68 20.68
CA LEU A 237 -2.43 -17.49 20.60
C LEU A 237 -2.62 -16.64 21.87
N ASP A 238 -1.56 -16.45 22.66
CA ASP A 238 -1.60 -15.60 23.86
C ASP A 238 -1.71 -14.11 23.48
N LEU A 239 -2.95 -13.66 23.28
CA LEU A 239 -3.29 -12.27 22.97
C LEU A 239 -3.03 -11.32 24.13
N ASP A 240 -2.93 -11.81 25.37
CA ASP A 240 -2.71 -10.95 26.53
C ASP A 240 -1.25 -10.51 26.63
N ARG A 241 -0.30 -11.39 26.29
CA ARG A 241 1.10 -10.99 26.09
C ARG A 241 1.28 -9.98 24.96
N LEU A 242 0.44 -10.03 23.93
CA LEU A 242 0.44 -9.03 22.85
C LEU A 242 -0.04 -7.65 23.30
N ARG A 243 -0.78 -7.55 24.40
CA ARG A 243 -1.21 -6.28 24.97
C ARG A 243 -0.15 -5.65 25.87
N GLN A 244 0.88 -6.39 26.25
CA GLN A 244 1.98 -5.85 27.02
C GLN A 244 2.80 -4.90 26.14
N PRO A 245 3.02 -3.65 26.58
CA PRO A 245 3.76 -2.68 25.79
C PRO A 245 5.25 -3.06 25.78
N GLU A 246 5.71 -3.56 24.64
CA GLU A 246 7.12 -3.76 24.34
C GLU A 246 7.59 -2.74 23.29
N PRO A 247 8.87 -2.33 23.30
CA PRO A 247 9.40 -1.46 22.26
C PRO A 247 9.34 -2.17 20.91
N ILE A 248 8.81 -1.48 19.90
CA ILE A 248 8.77 -1.99 18.53
C ILE A 248 10.15 -1.76 17.91
N LEU A 249 10.90 -2.83 17.66
CA LEU A 249 12.21 -2.78 17.02
C LEU A 249 12.08 -2.56 15.50
N PHE A 250 11.06 -3.17 14.91
CA PHE A 250 10.76 -3.08 13.49
C PHE A 250 9.25 -3.18 13.24
N TYR A 251 8.76 -2.38 12.30
CA TYR A 251 7.37 -2.38 11.86
C TYR A 251 7.31 -2.21 10.35
N ALA A 252 6.48 -3.03 9.69
CA ALA A 252 6.12 -2.79 8.30
C ALA A 252 4.64 -3.07 8.06
N HIS A 253 4.04 -2.27 7.19
CA HIS A 253 2.68 -2.44 6.67
C HIS A 253 2.73 -2.51 5.15
N ILE A 254 2.15 -3.58 4.61
CA ILE A 254 2.38 -4.02 3.25
C ILE A 254 1.02 -4.34 2.63
N PRO A 255 0.41 -3.41 1.88
CA PRO A 255 -0.80 -3.72 1.13
C PRO A 255 -0.44 -4.66 -0.02
N LEU A 256 -1.26 -5.69 -0.26
CA LEU A 256 -1.08 -6.63 -1.38
C LEU A 256 -2.02 -6.29 -2.53
N TYR A 257 -3.32 -6.15 -2.23
CA TYR A 257 -4.31 -5.68 -3.18
C TYR A 257 -5.52 -5.04 -2.49
N GLU A 258 -6.24 -4.20 -3.23
CA GLU A 258 -7.48 -3.55 -2.82
C GLU A 258 -8.39 -3.36 -4.05
N ASP A 259 -9.70 -3.48 -3.82
CA ASP A 259 -10.76 -3.30 -4.81
C ASP A 259 -11.97 -2.65 -4.14
N GLU A 260 -12.59 -1.69 -4.82
CA GLU A 260 -13.76 -0.97 -4.30
C GLU A 260 -15.09 -1.64 -4.67
N LEU A 261 -15.03 -2.82 -5.31
CA LEU A 261 -16.17 -3.62 -5.71
C LEU A 261 -17.17 -2.82 -6.56
N ALA A 262 -16.66 -1.95 -7.44
CA ALA A 262 -17.45 -0.97 -8.20
C ALA A 262 -18.38 -0.13 -7.31
N ASP A 263 -17.82 0.47 -6.25
CA ASP A 263 -18.51 1.29 -5.25
C ASP A 263 -19.54 0.55 -4.38
N HIS A 264 -19.55 -0.79 -4.42
CA HIS A 264 -20.47 -1.62 -3.63
C HIS A 264 -19.81 -2.25 -2.39
N GLY A 265 -18.61 -1.81 -2.03
CA GLY A 265 -17.96 -2.25 -0.82
C GLY A 265 -16.46 -2.05 -0.84
N CYS A 266 -15.74 -3.03 -0.30
CA CYS A 266 -14.29 -3.04 -0.23
C CYS A 266 -13.81 -4.48 -0.09
N SER A 267 -12.86 -4.88 -0.91
CA SER A 267 -12.07 -6.10 -0.72
C SER A 267 -10.61 -5.70 -0.66
N LYS A 268 -9.93 -6.02 0.44
CA LYS A 268 -8.50 -5.69 0.58
C LYS A 268 -7.74 -6.75 1.36
N MET A 269 -6.53 -7.02 0.91
CA MET A 269 -5.57 -7.85 1.62
C MET A 269 -4.32 -7.06 1.99
N GLU A 270 -3.99 -7.06 3.27
CA GLU A 270 -2.83 -6.37 3.82
C GLU A 270 -2.07 -7.23 4.82
N LEU A 271 -0.78 -6.94 4.94
CA LEU A 271 0.13 -7.61 5.84
C LEU A 271 0.75 -6.59 6.80
N LYS A 272 0.80 -6.92 8.09
CA LYS A 272 1.42 -6.09 9.13
C LYS A 272 2.38 -6.96 9.92
N ILE A 273 3.61 -6.50 10.10
CA ILE A 273 4.61 -7.17 10.94
C ILE A 273 5.11 -6.22 12.02
N ARG A 274 5.29 -6.77 13.22
CA ARG A 274 5.94 -6.10 14.34
C ARG A 274 6.97 -7.03 14.95
N CYS A 275 8.22 -6.58 15.05
CA CYS A 275 9.27 -7.27 15.79
C CYS A 275 9.51 -6.56 17.11
N MET A 276 9.53 -7.32 18.20
CA MET A 276 9.74 -6.89 19.58
C MET A 276 10.91 -7.70 20.16
N PRO A 277 11.50 -7.30 21.31
CA PRO A 277 12.56 -8.08 21.94
C PRO A 277 12.15 -9.51 22.31
N SER A 278 10.87 -9.77 22.63
CA SER A 278 10.40 -11.13 22.98
C SER A 278 10.12 -12.03 21.76
N GLY A 279 9.95 -11.46 20.57
CA GLY A 279 9.51 -12.20 19.40
C GLY A 279 8.91 -11.30 18.32
N PHE A 280 8.26 -11.90 17.33
CA PHE A 280 7.57 -11.16 16.28
C PHE A 280 6.13 -11.61 16.11
N LEU A 281 5.30 -10.70 15.61
CA LEU A 281 3.93 -10.95 15.18
C LEU A 281 3.75 -10.51 13.72
N ILE A 282 3.20 -11.39 12.90
CA ILE A 282 2.74 -11.09 11.55
C ILE A 282 1.22 -11.27 11.52
N LEU A 283 0.51 -10.31 10.95
CA LEU A 283 -0.92 -10.37 10.68
C LEU A 283 -1.14 -10.20 9.19
N LEU A 284 -1.55 -11.28 8.51
CA LEU A 284 -2.15 -11.22 7.19
C LEU A 284 -3.66 -11.09 7.37
N SER A 285 -4.26 -10.04 6.81
CA SER A 285 -5.68 -9.74 6.95
C SER A 285 -6.30 -9.53 5.58
N HIS A 286 -7.35 -10.29 5.30
CA HIS A 286 -8.27 -10.01 4.22
C HIS A 286 -9.58 -9.47 4.80
N TYR A 287 -9.89 -8.23 4.46
CA TYR A 287 -11.11 -7.56 4.84
C TYR A 287 -12.03 -7.46 3.63
N LEU A 288 -13.21 -8.08 3.74
CA LEU A 288 -14.27 -7.99 2.74
C LEU A 288 -15.50 -7.34 3.38
N ARG A 289 -16.00 -6.29 2.73
CA ARG A 289 -17.27 -5.65 3.00
C ARG A 289 -18.04 -5.58 1.70
N VAL A 290 -19.27 -6.09 1.71
CA VAL A 290 -20.25 -5.85 0.65
C VAL A 290 -21.38 -5.05 1.28
N ASP A 291 -21.54 -3.81 0.86
CA ASP A 291 -22.37 -2.83 1.54
C ASP A 291 -23.83 -3.29 1.63
N GLY A 292 -24.38 -3.27 2.84
CA GLY A 292 -25.74 -3.73 3.13
C GLY A 292 -25.95 -5.24 3.03
N VAL A 293 -24.90 -6.03 2.77
CA VAL A 293 -24.98 -7.48 2.58
C VAL A 293 -24.22 -8.22 3.67
N LEU A 294 -22.88 -8.23 3.62
CA LEU A 294 -22.06 -8.95 4.60
C LEU A 294 -20.72 -8.29 4.85
N ILE A 295 -20.12 -8.66 5.97
CA ILE A 295 -18.72 -8.42 6.29
C ILE A 295 -18.04 -9.76 6.57
N ARG A 296 -16.82 -9.91 6.09
CA ARG A 296 -15.96 -11.05 6.33
C ARG A 296 -14.54 -10.57 6.62
N LEU A 297 -13.92 -11.14 7.66
CA LEU A 297 -12.51 -11.00 7.96
C LEU A 297 -11.87 -12.38 7.97
N LEU A 298 -10.83 -12.56 7.16
CA LEU A 298 -9.93 -13.71 7.22
C LEU A 298 -8.58 -13.22 7.72
N GLU A 299 -8.20 -13.65 8.90
CA GLU A 299 -6.97 -13.21 9.55
C GLU A 299 -6.07 -14.41 9.80
N THR A 300 -4.83 -14.35 9.31
CA THR A 300 -3.79 -15.33 9.63
C THR A 300 -2.72 -14.64 10.46
N ARG A 301 -2.57 -15.07 11.70
CA ARG A 301 -1.59 -14.55 12.65
C ARG A 301 -0.43 -15.52 12.79
N TYR A 302 0.80 -15.04 12.58
CA TYR A 302 2.01 -15.77 12.93
C TYR A 302 2.63 -15.11 14.16
N ARG A 303 2.86 -15.89 15.21
CA ARG A 303 3.58 -15.45 16.40
C ARG A 303 4.73 -16.39 16.68
N HIS A 304 5.90 -15.80 16.83
CA HIS A 304 7.08 -16.49 17.33
C HIS A 304 7.53 -15.80 18.62
N LEU A 305 8.02 -16.60 19.57
CA LEU A 305 8.77 -16.13 20.72
C LEU A 305 10.19 -16.64 20.56
N TYR A 306 11.18 -15.76 20.69
CA TYR A 306 12.57 -16.16 20.53
C TYR A 306 12.94 -17.22 21.58
N GLY A 307 13.77 -18.18 21.18
CA GLY A 307 14.11 -19.36 21.97
C GLY A 307 13.12 -20.53 21.85
N ARG A 308 11.96 -20.36 21.18
CA ARG A 308 11.12 -21.50 20.78
C ARG A 308 11.62 -22.11 19.47
N THR A 309 11.32 -23.40 19.26
CA THR A 309 11.65 -24.14 18.01
C THR A 309 10.49 -24.19 17.03
N TYR A 310 9.47 -23.34 17.23
CA TYR A 310 8.29 -23.29 16.37
C TYR A 310 7.70 -21.88 16.31
N VAL A 311 6.95 -21.63 15.24
CA VAL A 311 6.07 -20.46 15.09
C VAL A 311 4.63 -20.93 15.27
N LEU A 312 3.83 -20.21 16.06
CA LEU A 312 2.39 -20.44 16.11
C LEU A 312 1.71 -19.71 14.97
N ARG A 313 0.87 -20.42 14.22
CA ARG A 313 0.00 -19.85 13.20
C ARG A 313 -1.45 -20.07 13.60
N GLU A 314 -2.21 -18.99 13.72
CA GLU A 314 -3.65 -19.03 13.99
C GLU A 314 -4.40 -18.40 12.82
N ARG A 315 -5.36 -19.14 12.27
CA ARG A 315 -6.25 -18.67 11.20
C ARG A 315 -7.64 -18.47 11.77
N THR A 316 -8.17 -17.27 11.57
CA THR A 316 -9.45 -16.86 12.15
C THR A 316 -10.35 -16.33 11.05
N LEU A 317 -11.53 -16.97 10.89
CA LEU A 317 -12.60 -16.49 10.02
C LEU A 317 -13.68 -15.85 10.88
N LYS A 318 -13.98 -14.60 10.59
CA LYS A 318 -15.10 -13.85 11.18
C LYS A 318 -16.03 -13.46 10.04
N ARG A 319 -17.34 -13.67 10.21
CA ARG A 319 -18.35 -13.25 9.23
C ARG A 319 -19.60 -12.80 9.95
N SER A 320 -20.25 -11.78 9.43
CA SER A 320 -21.56 -11.34 9.87
C SER A 320 -22.30 -10.72 8.70
N ASN A 321 -23.61 -10.93 8.64
CA ASN A 321 -24.45 -10.18 7.71
C ASN A 321 -24.68 -8.77 8.27
N PHE A 322 -24.91 -7.79 7.39
CA PHE A 322 -25.07 -6.39 7.81
C PHE A 322 -26.26 -6.17 8.77
N ASP A 323 -27.32 -6.96 8.62
CA ASP A 323 -28.53 -6.93 9.44
C ASP A 323 -28.31 -7.44 10.87
N GLN A 324 -27.26 -8.25 11.10
CA GLN A 324 -26.91 -8.83 12.39
C GLN A 324 -25.93 -7.98 13.20
N LEU A 325 -25.36 -6.92 12.60
CA LEU A 325 -24.40 -6.05 13.27
C LEU A 325 -25.11 -5.11 14.24
N THR A 326 -24.55 -5.00 15.45
CA THR A 326 -25.01 -4.00 16.43
C THR A 326 -24.68 -2.58 15.98
N SER A 327 -25.40 -1.59 16.51
CA SER A 327 -25.15 -0.17 16.20
C SER A 327 -23.72 0.29 16.50
N SER A 328 -23.03 -0.35 17.47
CA SER A 328 -21.61 -0.08 17.75
C SER A 328 -20.70 -0.69 16.68
N GLN A 329 -20.92 -1.94 16.29
CA GLN A 329 -20.16 -2.62 15.23
C GLN A 329 -20.32 -1.92 13.88
N LEU A 330 -21.53 -1.42 13.55
CA LEU A 330 -21.78 -0.66 12.32
C LEU A 330 -20.89 0.58 12.20
N ARG A 331 -20.62 1.28 13.31
CA ARG A 331 -19.70 2.43 13.32
C ARG A 331 -18.24 2.03 13.12
N MET A 332 -17.89 0.77 13.38
CA MET A 332 -16.53 0.23 13.23
C MET A 332 -16.27 -0.34 11.84
N VAL A 333 -17.26 -0.42 10.95
CA VAL A 333 -17.12 -1.03 9.62
C VAL A 333 -16.07 -0.34 8.75
N MET A 334 -15.82 0.95 8.95
CA MET A 334 -14.73 1.65 8.25
C MET A 334 -13.35 1.39 8.83
N ASN A 335 -13.26 0.74 9.99
CA ASN A 335 -12.02 0.39 10.69
C ASN A 335 -11.95 -1.13 10.92
N PRO A 336 -11.32 -1.89 10.00
CA PRO A 336 -11.21 -3.34 10.08
C PRO A 336 -10.62 -3.85 11.39
N GLU A 337 -9.62 -3.16 11.95
CA GLU A 337 -8.96 -3.57 13.20
C GLU A 337 -9.91 -3.49 14.39
N GLN A 338 -10.64 -2.36 14.50
CA GLN A 338 -11.64 -2.18 15.56
C GLN A 338 -12.79 -3.17 15.40
N LEU A 339 -13.28 -3.38 14.18
CA LEU A 339 -14.35 -4.34 13.94
C LEU A 339 -13.90 -5.77 14.27
N SER A 340 -12.69 -6.16 13.86
CA SER A 340 -12.11 -7.46 14.17
C SER A 340 -12.08 -7.73 15.66
N ALA A 341 -11.65 -6.75 16.47
CA ALA A 341 -11.61 -6.89 17.92
C ALA A 341 -13.00 -7.08 18.56
N ASN A 342 -14.07 -6.65 17.89
CA ASN A 342 -15.45 -6.66 18.39
C ASN A 342 -16.35 -7.66 17.67
N LEU A 343 -15.81 -8.50 16.78
CA LEU A 343 -16.56 -9.51 16.05
C LEU A 343 -16.09 -10.91 16.48
N PRO A 344 -17.00 -11.79 16.95
CA PRO A 344 -16.62 -13.13 17.38
C PRO A 344 -16.18 -13.98 16.17
N PRO A 345 -15.19 -14.87 16.35
CA PRO A 345 -14.76 -15.79 15.30
C PRO A 345 -15.76 -16.93 15.11
N ILE A 346 -15.96 -17.33 13.85
CA ILE A 346 -16.76 -18.50 13.46
C ILE A 346 -15.89 -19.75 13.47
N SER A 347 -14.67 -19.64 12.94
CA SER A 347 -13.70 -20.73 12.98
C SER A 347 -12.33 -20.20 13.35
N VAL A 348 -11.63 -20.99 14.16
CA VAL A 348 -10.24 -20.76 14.57
C VAL A 348 -9.48 -22.05 14.32
N ILE A 349 -8.37 -21.98 13.59
CA ILE A 349 -7.50 -23.11 13.30
C ILE A 349 -6.10 -22.73 13.77
N SER A 350 -5.52 -23.53 14.64
CA SER A 350 -4.19 -23.29 15.21
C SER A 350 -3.21 -24.37 14.81
N GLU A 351 -2.02 -23.94 14.38
CA GLU A 351 -0.96 -24.80 13.87
C GLU A 351 0.39 -24.36 14.45
N ARG A 352 1.28 -25.33 14.69
CA ARG A 352 2.69 -25.12 14.96
C ARG A 352 3.47 -25.34 13.67
N LEU A 353 4.33 -24.40 13.34
CA LEU A 353 5.28 -24.47 12.24
C LEU A 353 6.66 -24.75 12.85
N GLN A 354 7.08 -26.02 12.84
CA GLN A 354 8.40 -26.43 13.33
C GLN A 354 9.44 -26.21 12.22
N PHE A 355 10.64 -25.75 12.59
CA PHE A 355 11.72 -25.36 11.67
C PHE A 355 13.10 -25.78 12.15
#